data_AF-A0A3A9BUC8-F1
#
_entry.id   AF-A0A3A9BUC8-F1
#
_cell.length_a   1.000
_cell.length_b   1.000
_cell.length_c   1.000
_cell.angle_alpha   90.00
_cell.angle_beta   90.00
_cell.angle_gamma   90.00
#
_symmetry.space_group_name_H-M   'P 1'
#
loop_
_entity.id
_entity.type
_entity.pdbx_description
1 polymer ?
#
loop_
_entity_poly.entity_id
_entity_poly.type
_entity_poly.pdbx_seq_one_letter_code
_entity_poly.pdbx_strand_id
1 'polypeptide(L)'
;MTTDLNLYRELDANIKPRDFEIFCMETLKSYAEQEHLQNFKIAHNQKVETDDGTYQIDVLAEYTALGVKNTVIVECKKQSRSVEREIVAALDRKLQSIGAQKGILISTAGFQSGAVKFAEKHGIALWQVCNNYIRGYSNAADSDCSEARKFQMLMEQYLPKYFMMEWDCAADYPYDQIYPTEEMYITARKQARENYHA
;
A
#
# COMPACT_ATOMS: atom_id res chain seq x y z
N MET A 1 -28.36 1.67 13.00
CA MET A 1 -26.96 1.68 12.56
C MET A 1 -26.87 0.68 11.42
N THR A 2 -26.59 1.14 10.20
CA THR A 2 -26.23 0.25 9.10
C THR A 2 -24.84 -0.32 9.42
N THR A 3 -24.76 -1.62 9.68
CA THR A 3 -23.49 -2.32 9.83
C THR A 3 -22.70 -2.16 8.53
N ASP A 4 -21.51 -1.55 8.62
CA ASP A 4 -20.59 -1.52 7.50
C ASP A 4 -20.09 -2.96 7.25
N LEU A 5 -20.27 -3.45 6.04
CA LEU A 5 -19.91 -4.82 5.67
C LEU A 5 -18.46 -4.93 5.17
N ASN A 6 -17.78 -3.79 4.99
CA ASN A 6 -16.39 -3.79 4.58
C ASN A 6 -15.46 -3.97 5.78
N LEU A 7 -15.09 -5.24 6.04
CA LEU A 7 -14.18 -5.63 7.12
C LEU A 7 -12.84 -4.90 7.08
N TYR A 8 -12.35 -4.50 5.89
CA TYR A 8 -11.05 -3.83 5.76
C TYR A 8 -11.02 -2.44 6.41
N ARG A 9 -12.17 -1.82 6.69
CA ARG A 9 -12.20 -0.55 7.43
C ARG A 9 -11.73 -0.66 8.87
N GLU A 10 -11.96 -1.81 9.48
CA GLU A 10 -11.66 -2.07 10.90
C GLU A 10 -10.30 -2.73 11.12
N LEU A 11 -9.64 -3.17 10.06
CA LEU A 11 -8.32 -3.80 10.14
C LEU A 11 -7.23 -2.77 10.44
N ASP A 12 -6.39 -3.06 11.43
CA ASP A 12 -5.13 -2.36 11.69
C ASP A 12 -3.97 -3.35 11.47
N ALA A 13 -3.02 -2.99 10.62
CA ALA A 13 -1.83 -3.80 10.38
C ALA A 13 -0.97 -3.99 11.63
N ASN A 14 -1.04 -3.05 12.60
CA ASN A 14 -0.23 -3.02 13.82
C ASN A 14 1.29 -3.09 13.54
N ILE A 15 1.72 -2.41 12.47
CA ILE A 15 3.12 -2.23 12.09
C ILE A 15 3.75 -1.09 12.92
N LYS A 16 5.03 -1.21 13.30
CA LYS A 16 5.72 -0.14 14.05
C LYS A 16 5.95 1.07 13.14
N PRO A 17 5.97 2.32 13.68
CA PRO A 17 6.10 3.52 12.86
C PRO A 17 7.30 3.52 11.90
N ARG A 18 8.49 3.16 12.40
CA ARG A 18 9.70 3.09 11.56
C ARG A 18 9.59 2.03 10.46
N ASP A 19 9.06 0.86 10.79
CA ASP A 19 8.89 -0.24 9.84
C ASP A 19 7.83 0.11 8.78
N PHE A 20 6.82 0.89 9.15
CA PHE A 20 5.78 1.37 8.25
C PHE A 20 6.33 2.30 7.17
N GLU A 21 7.13 3.30 7.54
CA GLU A 21 7.74 4.20 6.56
C GLU A 21 8.65 3.44 5.58
N ILE A 22 9.46 2.51 6.09
CA ILE A 22 10.31 1.65 5.26
C ILE A 22 9.46 0.80 4.32
N PHE A 23 8.41 0.17 4.83
CA PHE A 23 7.51 -0.68 4.05
C PHE A 23 6.82 0.08 2.91
N CYS A 24 6.33 1.29 3.17
CA CYS A 24 5.73 2.15 2.14
C CYS A 24 6.74 2.45 1.02
N MET A 25 7.98 2.78 1.39
CA MET A 25 9.05 3.07 0.44
C MET A 25 9.46 1.87 -0.39
N GLU A 26 9.60 0.70 0.22
CA GLU A 26 9.92 -0.55 -0.47
C GLU A 26 8.81 -0.92 -1.44
N THR A 27 7.54 -0.82 -1.02
CA THR A 27 6.38 -1.08 -1.87
C THR A 27 6.41 -0.22 -3.14
N LEU A 28 6.61 1.10 -3.00
CA LEU A 28 6.67 2.02 -4.14
C LEU A 28 7.83 1.72 -5.08
N LYS A 29 9.01 1.37 -4.54
CA LYS A 29 10.19 1.00 -5.34
C LYS A 29 9.96 -0.29 -6.12
N SER A 30 9.48 -1.33 -5.46
CA SER A 30 9.23 -2.63 -6.10
C SER A 30 8.19 -2.51 -7.21
N TYR A 31 7.17 -1.68 -7.03
CA TYR A 31 6.17 -1.46 -8.07
C TYR A 31 6.73 -0.65 -9.25
N ALA A 32 7.50 0.40 -8.99
CA ALA A 32 8.18 1.16 -10.04
C ALA A 32 9.16 0.31 -10.87
N GLU A 33 9.86 -0.63 -10.23
CA GLU A 33 10.71 -1.62 -10.88
C GLU A 33 9.90 -2.60 -11.74
N GLN A 34 8.80 -3.14 -11.20
CA GLN A 34 7.87 -4.03 -11.90
C GLN A 34 7.26 -3.37 -13.15
N GLU A 35 6.92 -2.09 -13.06
CA GLU A 35 6.37 -1.30 -14.18
C GLU A 35 7.46 -0.74 -15.12
N HIS A 36 8.74 -0.94 -14.80
CA HIS A 36 9.88 -0.43 -15.56
C HIS A 36 9.83 1.09 -15.79
N LEU A 37 9.46 1.85 -14.75
CA LEU A 37 9.31 3.29 -14.83
C LEU A 37 10.63 3.98 -15.21
N GLN A 38 10.60 4.72 -16.31
CA GLN A 38 11.77 5.40 -16.85
C GLN A 38 12.16 6.60 -15.97
N ASN A 39 13.45 6.78 -15.73
CA ASN A 39 14.00 7.87 -14.91
C ASN A 39 13.37 7.97 -13.50
N PHE A 40 12.97 6.84 -12.92
CA PHE A 40 12.36 6.80 -11.60
C PHE A 40 13.30 7.35 -10.52
N LYS A 41 12.80 8.28 -9.72
CA LYS A 41 13.46 8.83 -8.53
C LYS A 41 12.46 8.83 -7.39
N ILE A 42 12.92 8.52 -6.19
CA ILE A 42 12.08 8.51 -4.99
C ILE A 42 12.88 9.10 -3.82
N ALA A 43 12.27 10.03 -3.10
CA ALA A 43 12.89 10.72 -1.98
C ALA A 43 11.94 10.77 -0.78
N HIS A 44 12.48 10.55 0.42
CA HIS A 44 11.71 10.54 1.66
C HIS A 44 11.76 11.88 2.37
N ASN A 45 10.69 12.23 3.10
CA ASN A 45 10.63 13.38 4.01
C ASN A 45 11.10 14.70 3.35
N GLN A 46 10.52 15.02 2.20
CA GLN A 46 10.91 16.18 1.41
C GLN A 46 10.13 17.43 1.85
N LYS A 47 10.81 18.58 1.84
CA LYS A 47 10.17 19.90 1.95
C LYS A 47 10.10 20.51 0.56
N VAL A 48 8.89 20.85 0.12
CA VAL A 48 8.63 21.46 -1.19
C VAL A 48 8.11 22.88 -0.96
N GLU A 49 8.84 23.85 -1.49
CA GLU A 49 8.41 25.26 -1.46
C GLU A 49 7.46 25.54 -2.63
N THR A 50 6.37 26.22 -2.34
CA THR A 50 5.35 26.67 -3.30
C THR A 50 5.01 28.14 -3.05
N ASP A 51 4.14 28.73 -3.85
CA ASP A 51 3.74 30.12 -3.70
C ASP A 51 2.85 30.37 -2.46
N ASP A 52 2.10 29.36 -2.02
CA ASP A 52 1.21 29.42 -0.86
C ASP A 52 1.79 28.80 0.43
N GLY A 53 3.02 28.29 0.38
CA GLY A 53 3.79 27.87 1.56
C GLY A 53 4.76 26.71 1.33
N THR A 54 5.31 26.20 2.43
CA THR A 54 6.19 25.03 2.45
C THR A 54 5.42 23.78 2.87
N TYR A 55 5.44 22.74 2.03
CA TYR A 55 4.82 21.45 2.34
C TYR A 55 5.85 20.39 2.63
N GLN A 56 5.66 19.68 3.74
CA GLN A 56 6.37 18.44 4.02
C GLN A 56 5.60 17.28 3.40
N ILE A 57 6.30 16.44 2.65
CA ILE A 57 5.78 15.27 1.93
C ILE A 57 6.55 14.03 2.39
N ASP A 58 5.83 12.99 2.78
CA ASP A 58 6.43 11.75 3.30
C ASP A 58 7.25 11.06 2.21
N VAL A 59 6.70 10.93 0.98
CA VAL A 59 7.44 10.46 -0.19
C VAL A 59 7.14 11.29 -1.43
N LEU A 60 8.19 11.74 -2.10
CA LEU A 60 8.12 12.36 -3.41
C LEU A 60 8.72 11.41 -4.44
N ALA A 61 7.92 10.99 -5.42
CA ALA A 61 8.37 10.15 -6.52
C ALA A 61 8.25 10.90 -7.85
N GLU A 62 9.22 10.68 -8.74
CA GLU A 62 9.25 11.27 -10.06
C GLU A 62 9.60 10.19 -11.09
N TYR A 63 8.92 10.19 -12.24
CA TYR A 63 9.22 9.29 -13.35
C TYR A 63 8.88 9.93 -14.68
N THR A 64 9.27 9.29 -15.78
CA THR A 64 8.93 9.72 -17.14
C THR A 64 7.95 8.74 -17.76
N ALA A 65 6.83 9.24 -18.27
CA ALA A 65 5.90 8.48 -19.09
C ALA A 65 5.51 9.32 -20.30
N LEU A 66 5.45 8.70 -21.49
CA LEU A 66 5.20 9.40 -22.76
C LEU A 66 6.15 10.58 -23.02
N GLY A 67 7.40 10.50 -22.53
CA GLY A 67 8.38 11.58 -22.64
C GLY A 67 8.14 12.78 -21.70
N VAL A 68 7.14 12.71 -20.82
CA VAL A 68 6.78 13.77 -19.88
C VAL A 68 7.16 13.37 -18.45
N LYS A 69 7.74 14.30 -17.70
CA LYS A 69 8.04 14.12 -16.28
C LYS A 69 6.75 14.18 -15.47
N ASN A 70 6.49 13.15 -14.69
CA ASN A 70 5.38 13.04 -13.75
C ASN A 70 5.92 13.03 -12.32
N THR A 71 5.24 13.75 -11.45
CA THR A 71 5.50 13.88 -10.02
C THR A 71 4.33 13.28 -9.26
N VAL A 72 4.64 12.39 -8.31
CA VAL A 72 3.70 11.76 -7.40
C VAL A 72 4.06 12.15 -5.99
N ILE A 73 3.09 12.64 -5.24
CA ILE A 73 3.24 12.87 -3.80
C ILE A 73 2.51 11.78 -3.03
N VAL A 74 3.14 11.27 -1.98
CA VAL A 74 2.59 10.22 -1.14
C VAL A 74 2.60 10.67 0.31
N GLU A 75 1.49 10.41 0.99
CA GLU A 75 1.36 10.60 2.42
C GLU A 75 1.15 9.23 3.09
N CYS A 76 1.87 9.01 4.17
CA CYS A 76 1.84 7.79 4.97
C CYS A 76 1.12 8.11 6.29
N LYS A 77 0.01 7.44 6.57
CA LYS A 77 -0.80 7.68 7.77
C LYS A 77 -0.99 6.41 8.58
N LYS A 78 -0.17 6.29 9.63
CA LYS A 78 -0.35 5.27 10.65
C LYS A 78 -1.51 5.66 11.57
N GLN A 79 -2.63 4.96 11.43
CA GLN A 79 -3.82 5.15 12.26
C GLN A 79 -4.34 3.81 12.77
N SER A 80 -5.01 3.84 13.92
CA SER A 80 -5.70 2.68 14.50
C SER A 80 -7.20 2.66 14.16
N ARG A 81 -7.69 3.69 13.46
CA ARG A 81 -9.08 3.84 13.02
C ARG A 81 -9.09 4.23 11.55
N SER A 82 -10.22 4.00 10.89
CA SER A 82 -10.34 4.30 9.46
C SER A 82 -10.06 5.78 9.18
N VAL A 83 -9.29 6.03 8.13
CA VAL A 83 -8.86 7.36 7.70
C VAL A 83 -10.07 8.21 7.33
N GLU A 84 -10.11 9.41 7.91
CA GLU A 84 -11.17 10.39 7.72
C GLU A 84 -10.99 11.17 6.42
N ARG A 85 -12.10 11.70 5.88
CA ARG A 85 -12.12 12.49 4.65
C ARG A 85 -11.15 13.67 4.67
N GLU A 86 -10.98 14.30 5.82
CA GLU A 86 -10.14 15.49 6.00
C GLU A 86 -8.67 15.22 5.65
N ILE A 87 -8.20 13.99 5.87
CA ILE A 87 -6.82 13.59 5.56
C ILE A 87 -6.61 13.49 4.05
N VAL A 88 -7.58 12.89 3.34
CA VAL A 88 -7.57 12.82 1.87
C VAL A 88 -7.66 14.22 1.26
N ALA A 89 -8.53 15.08 1.82
CA ALA A 89 -8.67 16.46 1.37
C ALA A 89 -7.40 17.29 1.61
N ALA A 90 -6.67 17.04 2.70
CA ALA A 90 -5.38 17.69 2.94
C ALA A 90 -4.33 17.27 1.90
N LEU A 91 -4.30 15.99 1.50
CA LEU A 91 -3.43 15.52 0.41
C LEU A 91 -3.80 16.16 -0.94
N ASP A 92 -5.10 16.26 -1.26
CA ASP A 92 -5.57 16.95 -2.47
C ASP A 92 -5.06 18.40 -2.53
N ARG A 93 -5.16 19.13 -1.41
CA ARG A 93 -4.63 20.50 -1.33
C ARG A 93 -3.14 20.56 -1.63
N LYS A 94 -2.33 19.69 -1.01
CA LYS A 94 -0.89 19.60 -1.29
C LYS A 94 -0.61 19.32 -2.76
N LEU A 95 -1.40 18.43 -3.37
CA LEU A 95 -1.27 18.08 -4.78
C LEU A 95 -1.48 19.29 -5.69
N GLN A 96 -2.52 20.08 -5.42
CA GLN A 96 -2.81 21.30 -6.18
C GLN A 96 -1.71 22.36 -6.02
N SER A 97 -1.27 22.64 -4.79
CA SER A 97 -0.25 23.68 -4.54
C SER A 97 1.13 23.29 -5.10
N ILE A 98 1.49 22.00 -5.06
CA ILE A 98 2.76 21.50 -5.61
C ILE A 98 2.70 21.34 -7.14
N GLY A 99 1.50 21.20 -7.72
CA GLY A 99 1.34 20.86 -9.15
C GLY A 99 1.74 19.42 -9.47
N ALA A 100 1.60 18.50 -8.50
CA ALA A 100 1.86 17.08 -8.70
C ALA A 100 0.75 16.41 -9.53
N GLN A 101 1.10 15.42 -10.35
CA GLN A 101 0.15 14.75 -11.25
C GLN A 101 -0.69 13.68 -10.55
N LYS A 102 -0.18 13.10 -9.45
CA LYS A 102 -0.89 12.06 -8.70
C LYS A 102 -0.60 12.13 -7.20
N GLY A 103 -1.62 11.84 -6.41
CA GLY A 103 -1.55 11.69 -4.97
C GLY A 103 -1.84 10.25 -4.58
N ILE A 104 -1.06 9.70 -3.67
CA ILE A 104 -1.30 8.38 -3.06
C ILE A 104 -1.37 8.56 -1.54
N LEU A 105 -2.42 8.03 -0.91
CA LEU A 105 -2.52 7.98 0.53
C LEU A 105 -2.36 6.54 0.99
N ILE A 106 -1.30 6.26 1.75
CA ILE A 106 -1.03 4.94 2.30
C ILE A 106 -1.41 4.94 3.78
N SER A 107 -2.19 3.95 4.23
CA SER A 107 -2.56 3.84 5.65
C SER A 107 -2.41 2.43 6.22
N THR A 108 -2.21 2.35 7.54
CA THR A 108 -2.24 1.09 8.29
C THR A 108 -3.65 0.61 8.64
N ALA A 109 -4.65 1.48 8.44
CA ALA A 109 -6.07 1.18 8.60
C ALA A 109 -6.81 1.41 7.27
N GLY A 110 -8.07 0.99 7.20
CA GLY A 110 -8.90 1.32 6.04
C GLY A 110 -9.29 2.80 6.00
N PHE A 111 -10.19 3.17 5.10
CA PHE A 111 -10.68 4.55 4.94
C PHE A 111 -12.18 4.62 5.20
N GLN A 112 -12.71 5.74 5.67
CA GLN A 112 -14.16 5.93 5.79
C GLN A 112 -14.80 6.09 4.39
N SER A 113 -16.07 5.72 4.22
CA SER A 113 -16.76 5.85 2.92
C SER A 113 -16.74 7.29 2.36
N GLY A 114 -16.79 8.30 3.23
CA GLY A 114 -16.64 9.71 2.83
C GLY A 114 -15.23 10.07 2.34
N ALA A 115 -14.20 9.39 2.83
CA ALA A 115 -12.83 9.52 2.37
C ALA A 115 -12.65 8.88 0.98
N VAL A 116 -13.23 7.70 0.76
CA VAL A 116 -13.22 7.00 -0.54
C VAL A 116 -13.88 7.81 -1.63
N LYS A 117 -15.11 8.27 -1.38
CA LYS A 117 -15.85 9.11 -2.33
C LYS A 117 -15.10 10.39 -2.68
N PHE A 118 -14.38 10.95 -1.71
CA PHE A 118 -13.55 12.12 -1.97
C PHE A 118 -12.33 11.76 -2.82
N ALA A 119 -11.64 10.66 -2.51
CA ALA A 119 -10.48 10.19 -3.25
C ALA A 119 -10.82 9.88 -4.71
N GLU A 120 -11.92 9.16 -4.95
CA GLU A 120 -12.44 8.85 -6.28
C GLU A 120 -12.66 10.13 -7.10
N LYS A 121 -13.37 11.11 -6.53
CA LYS A 121 -13.71 12.36 -7.20
C LYS A 121 -12.48 13.21 -7.58
N HIS A 122 -11.42 13.16 -6.79
CA HIS A 122 -10.22 13.99 -6.97
C HIS A 122 -9.03 13.20 -7.52
N GLY A 123 -9.23 11.95 -7.92
CA GLY A 123 -8.18 11.12 -8.52
C GLY A 123 -7.04 10.75 -7.57
N ILE A 124 -7.30 10.65 -6.27
CA ILE A 124 -6.31 10.21 -5.27
C ILE A 124 -6.38 8.69 -5.14
N ALA A 125 -5.23 8.01 -5.20
CA ALA A 125 -5.16 6.58 -4.93
C ALA A 125 -5.10 6.34 -3.41
N LEU A 126 -5.77 5.28 -2.95
CA LEU A 126 -5.83 4.88 -1.55
C LEU A 126 -5.25 3.49 -1.40
N TRP A 127 -4.20 3.33 -0.61
CA TRP A 127 -3.56 2.05 -0.37
C TRP A 127 -3.58 1.70 1.12
N GLN A 128 -3.86 0.45 1.43
CA GLN A 128 -3.95 -0.07 2.78
C GLN A 128 -2.89 -1.14 3.01
N VAL A 129 -2.10 -0.95 4.06
CA VAL A 129 -1.23 -2.00 4.60
C VAL A 129 -2.09 -2.98 5.37
N CYS A 130 -1.96 -4.25 5.05
CA CYS A 130 -2.63 -5.35 5.74
C CYS A 130 -1.63 -6.35 6.29
N ASN A 131 -2.02 -7.04 7.35
CA ASN A 131 -1.20 -8.05 7.99
C ASN A 131 -1.64 -9.46 7.54
N ASN A 132 -0.69 -10.33 7.23
CA ASN A 132 -0.96 -11.70 6.80
C ASN A 132 -1.79 -12.53 7.81
N TYR A 133 -1.87 -12.15 9.10
CA TYR A 133 -2.74 -12.83 10.06
C TYR A 133 -4.22 -12.89 9.63
N ILE A 134 -4.69 -11.93 8.82
CA ILE A 134 -6.07 -11.92 8.31
C ILE A 134 -6.33 -13.08 7.32
N ARG A 135 -5.31 -13.54 6.60
CA ARG A 135 -5.40 -14.68 5.66
C ARG A 135 -5.51 -16.03 6.39
N GLY A 136 -5.16 -16.08 7.68
CA GLY A 136 -5.00 -17.33 8.44
C GLY A 136 -6.27 -18.00 8.94
N TYR A 137 -7.47 -17.41 8.78
CA TYR A 137 -8.69 -17.97 9.36
C TYR A 137 -9.36 -19.12 8.57
N SER A 138 -8.93 -19.41 7.35
CA SER A 138 -9.35 -20.65 6.66
C SER A 138 -8.67 -21.92 7.20
N ASN A 139 -7.70 -21.77 8.10
CA ASN A 139 -6.70 -22.82 8.39
C ASN A 139 -6.93 -23.62 9.69
N ALA A 140 -7.97 -23.34 10.47
CA ALA A 140 -8.18 -23.99 11.77
C ALA A 140 -9.11 -25.22 11.74
N ALA A 141 -9.69 -25.56 10.59
CA ALA A 141 -10.70 -26.62 10.49
C ALA A 141 -10.16 -28.00 10.07
N ASP A 142 -8.92 -28.10 9.59
CA ASP A 142 -8.31 -29.38 9.17
C ASP A 142 -7.22 -29.84 10.14
N SER A 143 -7.40 -31.05 10.67
CA SER A 143 -6.50 -31.71 11.63
C SER A 143 -5.19 -32.22 11.00
N ASP A 144 -5.08 -32.24 9.67
CA ASP A 144 -3.87 -32.63 8.94
C ASP A 144 -3.28 -31.46 8.14
N CYS A 145 -2.02 -31.11 8.43
CA CYS A 145 -1.25 -30.16 7.64
C CYS A 145 -0.69 -30.88 6.41
N SER A 146 -1.41 -30.79 5.28
CA SER A 146 -0.99 -31.38 4.00
C SER A 146 0.40 -30.92 3.56
N GLU A 147 1.12 -31.70 2.75
CA GLU A 147 2.44 -31.31 2.20
C GLU A 147 2.36 -29.98 1.43
N ALA A 148 1.28 -29.74 0.70
CA ALA A 148 1.03 -28.46 0.04
C ALA A 148 0.95 -27.30 1.05
N ARG A 149 0.36 -27.53 2.22
CA ARG A 149 0.26 -26.54 3.30
C ARG A 149 1.61 -26.29 3.98
N LYS A 150 2.41 -27.33 4.23
CA LYS A 150 3.80 -27.17 4.72
C LYS A 150 4.64 -26.36 3.74
N PHE A 151 4.54 -26.67 2.45
CA PHE A 151 5.24 -25.93 1.40
C PHE A 151 4.79 -24.46 1.35
N GLN A 152 3.48 -24.21 1.46
CA GLN A 152 2.95 -22.85 1.53
C GLN A 152 3.47 -22.08 2.75
N MET A 153 3.47 -22.71 3.94
CA MET A 153 4.01 -22.11 5.16
C MET A 153 5.50 -21.78 5.03
N LEU A 154 6.29 -22.65 4.39
CA LEU A 154 7.70 -22.39 4.12
C LEU A 154 7.87 -21.21 3.15
N MET A 155 7.10 -21.15 2.07
CA MET A 155 7.11 -20.02 1.13
C MET A 155 6.77 -18.69 1.81
N GLU A 156 5.78 -18.68 2.72
CA GLU A 156 5.37 -17.49 3.48
C GLU A 156 6.49 -16.93 4.37
N GLN A 157 7.49 -17.73 4.76
CA GLN A 157 8.65 -17.26 5.53
C GLN A 157 9.60 -16.37 4.70
N TYR A 158 9.58 -16.51 3.37
CA TYR A 158 10.40 -15.71 2.46
C TYR A 158 9.67 -14.47 1.94
N LEU A 159 8.38 -14.31 2.27
CA LEU A 159 7.57 -13.16 1.87
C LEU A 159 7.53 -12.10 2.98
N PRO A 160 7.36 -10.82 2.61
CA PRO A 160 7.06 -9.77 3.58
C PRO A 160 5.88 -10.12 4.47
N LYS A 161 6.01 -9.79 5.75
CA LYS A 161 4.97 -10.01 6.77
C LYS A 161 3.68 -9.24 6.49
N TYR A 162 3.82 -8.08 5.84
CA TYR A 162 2.71 -7.21 5.48
C TYR A 162 2.55 -7.21 3.96
N PHE A 163 1.32 -6.99 3.51
CA PHE A 163 0.98 -6.81 2.11
C PHE A 163 0.29 -5.47 1.93
N MET A 164 0.33 -4.93 0.71
CA MET A 164 -0.33 -3.69 0.35
C MET A 164 -1.51 -4.00 -0.56
N MET A 165 -2.67 -3.45 -0.20
CA MET A 165 -3.88 -3.51 -1.02
C MET A 165 -4.19 -2.14 -1.59
N GLU A 166 -4.50 -2.06 -2.87
CA GLU A 166 -5.08 -0.88 -3.49
C GLU A 166 -6.61 -0.90 -3.33
N TRP A 167 -7.19 0.24 -2.95
CA TRP A 167 -8.64 0.42 -2.89
C TRP A 167 -9.20 0.80 -4.24
N ASP A 168 -10.08 -0.05 -4.77
CA ASP A 168 -11.04 0.36 -5.77
C ASP A 168 -12.03 1.31 -5.10
N CYS A 169 -11.90 2.59 -5.41
CA CYS A 169 -12.74 3.61 -4.80
C CYS A 169 -14.18 3.57 -5.31
N ALA A 170 -14.41 3.12 -6.55
CA ALA A 170 -15.75 3.01 -7.13
C ALA A 170 -16.53 1.86 -6.47
N ALA A 171 -15.84 0.74 -6.20
CA ALA A 171 -16.41 -0.38 -5.48
C ALA A 171 -16.34 -0.24 -3.95
N ASP A 172 -15.61 0.76 -3.44
CA ASP A 172 -15.36 1.00 -2.01
C ASP A 172 -14.78 -0.24 -1.31
N TYR A 173 -13.79 -0.87 -1.96
CA TYR A 173 -13.21 -2.14 -1.53
C TYR A 173 -11.76 -2.37 -2.01
N PRO A 174 -10.88 -2.98 -1.19
CA PRO A 174 -9.53 -3.36 -1.60
C PRO A 174 -9.48 -4.70 -2.36
N TYR A 175 -9.66 -4.69 -3.69
CA TYR A 175 -9.57 -5.93 -4.47
C TYR A 175 -8.14 -6.32 -4.81
N ASP A 176 -7.29 -5.34 -5.08
CA ASP A 176 -6.00 -5.59 -5.72
C ASP A 176 -4.87 -5.60 -4.71
N GLN A 177 -4.20 -6.74 -4.58
CA GLN A 177 -2.94 -6.81 -3.84
C GLN A 177 -1.80 -6.36 -4.75
N ILE A 178 -1.20 -5.23 -4.42
CA ILE A 178 -0.10 -4.63 -5.22
C ILE A 178 1.29 -4.96 -4.66
N TYR A 179 1.37 -5.47 -3.42
CA TYR A 179 2.62 -5.94 -2.82
C TYR A 179 2.34 -7.08 -1.82
N PRO A 180 3.14 -8.17 -1.76
CA PRO A 180 4.34 -8.45 -2.56
C PRO A 180 4.06 -8.59 -4.07
N THR A 181 5.07 -8.33 -4.90
CA THR A 181 4.99 -8.45 -6.36
C THR A 181 4.99 -9.91 -6.82
N GLU A 182 4.60 -10.16 -8.07
CA GLU A 182 4.64 -11.51 -8.64
C GLU A 182 6.06 -12.10 -8.63
N GLU A 183 7.07 -11.29 -8.93
CA GLU A 183 8.48 -11.71 -8.90
C GLU A 183 8.93 -12.14 -7.48
N MET A 184 8.44 -11.47 -6.45
CA MET A 184 8.71 -11.86 -5.07
C MET A 184 8.10 -13.22 -4.75
N TYR A 185 6.88 -13.50 -5.22
CA TYR A 185 6.26 -14.83 -5.08
C TYR A 185 7.05 -15.91 -5.82
N ILE A 186 7.50 -15.64 -7.05
CA ILE A 186 8.32 -16.57 -7.83
C ILE A 186 9.62 -16.89 -7.09
N THR A 187 10.29 -15.86 -6.57
CA THR A 187 11.55 -15.98 -5.83
C THR A 187 11.35 -16.76 -4.53
N ALA A 188 10.33 -16.41 -3.74
CA ALA A 188 9.98 -17.10 -2.50
C ALA A 188 9.67 -18.59 -2.76
N ARG A 189 8.93 -18.90 -3.83
CA ARG A 189 8.61 -20.28 -4.22
C ARG A 189 9.86 -21.06 -4.62
N LYS A 190 10.81 -20.44 -5.30
CA LYS A 190 12.09 -21.06 -5.66
C LYS A 190 12.92 -21.38 -4.41
N GLN A 191 13.07 -20.43 -3.51
CA GLN A 191 13.78 -20.62 -2.24
C GLN A 191 13.12 -21.69 -1.36
N ALA A 192 11.79 -21.70 -1.28
CA ALA A 192 11.06 -22.74 -0.57
C ALA A 192 11.31 -24.12 -1.17
N ARG A 193 11.31 -24.27 -2.50
CA ARG A 193 11.60 -25.57 -3.16
C ARG A 193 13.01 -26.08 -2.85
N GLU A 194 14.00 -25.19 -2.84
CA GLU A 194 15.38 -25.53 -2.53
C GLU A 194 15.53 -26.03 -1.08
N ASN A 195 14.78 -25.45 -0.14
CA ASN A 195 14.84 -25.79 1.28
C ASN A 195 13.81 -26.85 1.74
N TYR A 196 12.80 -27.18 0.92
CA TYR A 196 11.76 -28.16 1.29
C TYR A 196 12.24 -29.61 1.24
N HIS A 197 13.27 -29.88 0.43
CA HIS A 197 13.85 -31.22 0.24
C HIS A 197 15.27 -31.36 0.82
N ALA A 198 15.77 -30.32 1.48
CA ALA A 198 17.06 -30.32 2.18
C ALA A 198 16.89 -30.82 3.63
#